data_AF-A0A846DTP2-F1
#
_entry.id   AF-A0A846DTP2-F1
#
_cell.length_a   1.000
_cell.length_b   1.000
_cell.length_c   1.000
_cell.angle_alpha   90.00
_cell.angle_beta   90.00
_cell.angle_gamma   90.00
#
_symmetry.space_group_name_H-M   'P 1'
#
loop_
_entity.id
_entity.type
_entity.pdbx_description
1 polymer ?
#
loop_
_entity_poly.entity_id
_entity_poly.type
_entity_poly.pdbx_seq_one_letter_code
_entity_poly.pdbx_strand_id
1 'polypeptide(L)'
;DLDCKLISLEIQPDHVHLFVNAYPCLSAKDVVNRVKGRSSRYLRQEFPILLRLPSLWTRSYFVSTAGNVSSETVRRYIENHREHHGA
;
A
#
# COMPACT_ATOMS: atom_id res chain seq x y z
N ASP A 1 6.34 -5.06 11.39
CA ASP A 1 5.33 -5.33 10.35
C ASP A 1 5.55 -4.40 9.16
N LEU A 2 4.60 -4.29 8.20
CA LEU A 2 4.63 -3.16 7.26
C LEU A 2 4.28 -1.91 8.07
N ASP A 3 5.16 -0.94 8.10
CA ASP A 3 4.85 0.37 8.66
C ASP A 3 3.98 1.15 7.65
N CYS A 4 2.77 0.66 7.44
CA CYS A 4 1.77 1.32 6.60
C CYS A 4 0.52 1.56 7.45
N LYS A 5 -0.07 2.75 7.33
CA LYS A 5 -1.36 3.06 7.92
C LYS A 5 -2.46 2.76 6.91
N LEU A 6 -3.41 1.92 7.30
CA LEU A 6 -4.64 1.70 6.53
C LEU A 6 -5.52 2.96 6.62
N ILE A 7 -5.88 3.52 5.47
CA ILE A 7 -6.80 4.66 5.38
C ILE A 7 -8.22 4.17 5.06
N SER A 8 -8.35 3.28 4.08
CA SER A 8 -9.63 2.67 3.71
C SER A 8 -9.41 1.28 3.10
N LEU A 9 -10.39 0.40 3.30
CA LEU A 9 -10.43 -0.96 2.76
C LEU A 9 -11.84 -1.24 2.25
N GLU A 10 -11.93 -1.68 0.99
CA GLU A 10 -13.17 -2.17 0.41
C GLU A 10 -12.94 -3.57 -0.16
N ILE A 11 -13.84 -4.49 0.19
CA ILE A 11 -13.77 -5.89 -0.21
C ILE A 11 -14.95 -6.18 -1.11
N GLN A 12 -14.65 -6.58 -2.34
CA GLN A 12 -15.61 -7.06 -3.32
C GLN A 12 -15.46 -8.59 -3.49
N PRO A 13 -16.46 -9.29 -4.04
CA PRO A 13 -16.38 -10.74 -4.19
C PRO A 13 -15.19 -11.24 -5.02
N ASP A 14 -14.69 -10.41 -5.95
CA ASP A 14 -13.64 -10.75 -6.92
C ASP A 14 -12.37 -9.88 -6.80
N HIS A 15 -12.38 -8.80 -6.02
CA HIS A 15 -11.24 -7.93 -5.84
C HIS A 15 -11.26 -7.14 -4.52
N VAL A 16 -10.14 -6.51 -4.17
CA VAL A 16 -10.00 -5.69 -2.96
C VAL A 16 -9.37 -4.35 -3.33
N HIS A 17 -9.94 -3.27 -2.83
CA HIS A 17 -9.34 -1.93 -2.90
C HIS A 17 -8.73 -1.58 -1.55
N LEU A 18 -7.44 -1.21 -1.58
CA LEU A 18 -6.70 -0.83 -0.39
C LEU A 18 -6.14 0.57 -0.56
N PHE A 19 -6.56 1.49 0.31
CA PHE A 19 -5.98 2.83 0.37
C PHE A 19 -5.10 2.93 1.62
N VAL A 20 -3.81 3.14 1.43
CA VAL A 20 -2.81 3.18 2.52
C VAL A 20 -1.93 4.41 2.45
N ASN A 21 -1.50 4.87 3.62
CA ASN A 21 -0.33 5.72 3.74
C ASN A 21 0.88 4.82 4.04
N ALA A 22 1.83 4.77 3.12
CA ALA A 22 3.05 3.96 3.24
C ALA A 22 4.27 4.86 3.41
N TYR A 23 5.26 4.41 4.18
CA TYR A 23 6.53 5.14 4.26
C TYR A 23 7.24 5.19 2.88
N PRO A 24 7.92 6.30 2.55
CA PRO A 24 8.59 6.47 1.26
C PRO A 24 9.65 5.41 0.93
N CYS A 25 10.21 4.75 1.95
CA CYS A 25 11.19 3.67 1.76
C CYS A 25 10.56 2.35 1.30
N LEU A 26 9.23 2.21 1.38
CA LEU A 26 8.51 1.01 0.96
C LEU A 26 8.06 1.15 -0.49
N SER A 27 8.47 0.19 -1.33
CA SER A 27 7.95 0.14 -2.69
C SER A 27 6.48 -0.34 -2.71
N ALA A 28 5.69 0.17 -3.66
CA ALA A 28 4.33 -0.30 -3.88
C ALA A 28 4.25 -1.83 -4.07
N LYS A 29 5.23 -2.40 -4.78
CA LYS A 29 5.36 -3.84 -5.01
C LYS A 29 5.51 -4.61 -3.71
N ASP A 30 6.35 -4.13 -2.79
CA ASP A 30 6.59 -4.80 -1.51
C ASP A 30 5.36 -4.78 -0.61
N VAL A 31 4.66 -3.64 -0.57
CA VAL A 31 3.39 -3.51 0.16
C VAL A 31 2.38 -4.53 -0.37
N VAL A 32 2.13 -4.54 -1.68
CA VAL A 32 1.14 -5.42 -2.29
C VAL A 32 1.50 -6.90 -2.14
N ASN A 33 2.76 -7.27 -2.37
CA ASN A 33 3.21 -8.66 -2.22
C ASN A 33 3.01 -9.17 -0.79
N ARG A 34 3.31 -8.34 0.21
CA ARG A 34 3.23 -8.73 1.61
C ARG A 34 1.77 -8.80 2.08
N VAL A 35 0.91 -7.89 1.62
CA VAL A 35 -0.54 -7.96 1.87
C VAL A 35 -1.14 -9.21 1.23
N LYS A 36 -0.90 -9.45 -0.06
CA LYS A 36 -1.43 -10.62 -0.79
C LYS A 36 -0.89 -11.93 -0.22
N GLY A 37 0.40 -11.99 0.12
CA GLY A 37 1.03 -13.17 0.70
C GLY A 37 0.47 -13.52 2.08
N ARG A 38 0.37 -12.55 2.99
CA ARG A 38 -0.17 -12.78 4.33
C ARG A 38 -1.65 -13.11 4.31
N SER A 39 -2.46 -12.36 3.57
CA SER A 39 -3.90 -12.65 3.44
C SER A 39 -4.15 -14.03 2.83
N SER A 40 -3.40 -14.41 1.78
CA SER A 40 -3.46 -15.76 1.21
C SER A 40 -3.17 -16.84 2.26
N ARG A 41 -2.13 -16.65 3.08
CA ARG A 41 -1.79 -17.60 4.15
C ARG A 41 -2.91 -17.71 5.18
N TYR A 42 -3.37 -16.58 5.74
CA TYR A 42 -4.37 -16.59 6.80
C TYR A 42 -5.72 -17.11 6.32
N LEU A 43 -6.22 -16.61 5.18
CA LEU A 43 -7.53 -17.00 4.66
C LEU A 43 -7.56 -18.48 4.25
N ARG A 44 -6.48 -19.04 3.71
CA ARG A 44 -6.44 -20.48 3.39
C ARG A 44 -6.31 -21.38 4.62
N GLN A 45 -5.75 -20.88 5.72
CA GLN A 45 -5.73 -21.59 6.99
C GLN A 45 -7.13 -21.59 7.63
N GLU A 46 -7.84 -20.47 7.56
CA GLU A 46 -9.17 -20.29 8.14
C GLU A 46 -10.29 -20.94 7.30
N PHE A 47 -10.16 -20.88 5.97
CA PHE A 47 -11.16 -21.39 5.02
C PHE A 47 -10.55 -22.46 4.10
N PRO A 48 -10.52 -23.74 4.52
CA PRO A 48 -9.92 -24.83 3.73
C PRO A 48 -10.52 -24.99 2.33
N ILE A 49 -11.75 -24.52 2.12
CA ILE A 49 -12.40 -24.45 0.80
C ILE A 49 -11.52 -23.73 -0.24
N LEU A 50 -10.71 -22.75 0.18
CA LEU A 50 -9.81 -21.96 -0.68
C LEU A 50 -8.54 -22.72 -1.10
N LEU A 51 -8.24 -23.87 -0.51
CA LEU A 51 -7.11 -24.73 -0.91
C LEU A 51 -7.32 -25.37 -2.28
N ARG A 52 -8.56 -25.40 -2.79
CA ARG A 52 -8.87 -25.84 -4.17
C ARG A 52 -8.30 -24.89 -5.23
N LEU A 53 -8.04 -23.64 -4.87
CA LEU A 53 -7.47 -22.65 -5.78
C LEU A 53 -5.95 -22.81 -5.81
N PRO A 54 -5.28 -22.78 -6.98
CA PRO A 54 -3.82 -22.83 -7.04
C PRO A 54 -3.19 -21.62 -6.33
N SER A 55 -3.76 -20.43 -6.48
CA SER A 55 -3.39 -19.19 -5.78
C SER A 55 -4.65 -18.43 -5.38
N LEU A 56 -4.69 -17.84 -4.17
CA LEU A 56 -5.81 -16.98 -3.77
C LEU A 56 -5.85 -15.69 -4.60
N TRP A 57 -4.67 -15.11 -4.84
CA TRP A 57 -4.52 -13.91 -5.63
C TRP A 57 -3.76 -14.22 -6.92
N THR A 58 -4.11 -13.53 -8.01
CA THR A 58 -3.29 -13.51 -9.22
C THR A 58 -1.95 -12.81 -8.95
N ARG A 59 -1.00 -12.85 -9.88
CA ARG A 59 0.26 -12.08 -9.75
C ARG A 59 0.04 -10.58 -9.95
N SER A 60 -0.91 -10.20 -10.80
CA SER A 60 -1.21 -8.82 -11.16
C SER A 60 -1.78 -8.00 -10.00
N TYR A 61 -1.57 -6.70 -10.06
CA TYR A 61 -2.15 -5.71 -9.15
C TYR A 61 -2.19 -4.35 -9.83
N PHE A 62 -3.07 -3.47 -9.36
CA PHE A 62 -3.13 -2.06 -9.75
C PHE A 62 -2.59 -1.21 -8.59
N VAL A 63 -1.84 -0.16 -8.93
CA VAL A 63 -1.42 0.85 -7.96
C VAL A 63 -1.45 2.22 -8.61
N SER A 64 -1.95 3.20 -7.86
CA SER A 64 -1.91 4.62 -8.21
C SER A 64 -1.60 5.41 -6.95
N THR A 65 -0.84 6.49 -7.09
CA THR A 65 -0.66 7.45 -6.00
C THR A 65 -1.92 8.32 -5.87
N ALA A 66 -2.22 8.75 -4.65
CA ALA A 66 -3.28 9.71 -4.39
C ALA A 66 -2.73 10.82 -3.49
N GLY A 67 -2.92 12.06 -3.91
CA GLY A 67 -2.49 13.23 -3.15
C GLY A 67 -2.55 14.49 -3.99
N ASN A 68 -3.12 15.56 -3.43
CA ASN A 68 -2.96 16.91 -3.97
C ASN A 68 -1.77 17.55 -3.27
N VAL A 69 -0.69 17.81 -4.00
CA VAL A 69 0.42 18.62 -3.51
C VAL A 69 0.24 20.03 -4.05
N SER A 70 -0.03 21.01 -3.19
CA SER A 70 -0.09 22.41 -3.61
C SER A 70 1.31 22.98 -3.88
N SER A 71 1.42 23.93 -4.80
CA SER A 71 2.67 24.66 -5.07
C SER A 71 3.24 25.31 -3.80
N GLU A 72 2.37 25.75 -2.89
CA GLU A 72 2.75 26.29 -1.59
C GLU A 72 3.37 25.24 -0.65
N THR A 73 2.87 24.00 -0.67
CA THR A 73 3.48 22.89 0.09
C THR A 73 4.88 22.60 -0.43
N VAL A 74 5.08 22.64 -1.75
CA VAL A 74 6.42 22.46 -2.36
C VAL A 74 7.34 23.64 -2.02
N ARG A 75 6.86 24.89 -2.12
CA ARG A 75 7.64 26.07 -1.79
C ARG A 75 8.13 26.03 -0.33
N ARG A 76 7.22 25.79 0.61
CA ARG A 76 7.55 25.69 2.04
C ARG A 76 8.54 24.56 2.32
N TYR A 77 8.41 23.42 1.65
CA TYR A 77 9.38 22.34 1.77
C TYR A 77 10.79 22.79 1.34
N ILE A 78 10.91 23.48 0.19
CA ILE A 78 12.20 23.97 -0.32
C ILE A 78 12.79 25.05 0.59
N GLU A 79 11.98 26.01 1.05
CA GLU A 79 12.43 27.09 1.94
C GLU A 79 12.96 26.54 3.27
N ASN A 80 12.20 25.66 3.93
CA ASN A 80 12.63 25.01 5.17
C ASN A 80 13.92 24.20 4.98
N HIS A 81 14.09 23.58 3.80
CA HIS A 81 15.29 22.81 3.47
C HIS A 81 16.51 23.70 3.23
N ARG A 82 16.33 24.94 2.76
CA ARG A 82 17.42 25.92 2.62
C ARG A 82 17.87 26.45 3.98
N GLU A 83 16.93 26.74 4.87
CA GLU A 83 17.22 27.19 6.25
C GLU A 83 17.97 26.13 7.07
N HIS A 84 17.56 24.86 6.97
CA HIS A 84 18.21 23.76 7.71
C HIS A 84 19.63 23.44 7.22
N HIS A 85 19.95 23.77 5.97
CA HIS A 85 21.26 23.47 5.38
C HIS A 85 22.18 24.69 5.26
N GLY A 86 21.84 25.82 5.92
CA GLY A 86 22.72 26.98 6.04
C GLY A 86 23.20 27.49 4.69
N ALA A 87 22.27 27.94 3.84
CA ALA A 87 22.60 28.80 2.70
C ALA A 87 22.76 30.26 3.16
#